data_AF-A0A0G1XLU0-F1
#
_entry.id   AF-A0A0G1XLU0-F1
#
_cell.length_a   1.000
_cell.length_b   1.000
_cell.length_c   1.000
_cell.angle_alpha   90.00
_cell.angle_beta   90.00
_cell.angle_gamma   90.00
#
_symmetry.space_group_name_H-M   'P 1'
#
loop_
_entity.id
_entity.type
_entity.pdbx_description
1 polymer ?
#
loop_
_entity_poly.entity_id
_entity_poly.type
_entity_poly.pdbx_seq_one_letter_code
_entity_poly.pdbx_strand_id
1 'polypeptide(L)'
;MFTDLSSELWNEGLKLVSFCPVCETRYNPMEARLLGKQGETHFLHVRCRKCQHSILALVLVNQVGVSSVGLLTDLSYEDVIRVKVARRISVDDVIDVHQMFETVHWERELGRASQDQVHHVRQSRARQEKKEQKNRATR
;
A
#
# COMPACT_ATOMS: atom_id res chain seq x y z
N MET A 1 -5.36 -19.75 -36.66
CA MET A 1 -3.99 -19.77 -36.10
C MET A 1 -3.61 -18.48 -35.35
N PHE A 2 -4.55 -17.75 -34.73
CA PHE A 2 -4.25 -16.48 -34.02
C PHE A 2 -4.33 -16.57 -32.49
N THR A 3 -4.85 -17.67 -31.93
CA THR A 3 -5.04 -17.82 -30.49
C THR A 3 -3.76 -18.23 -29.76
N ASP A 4 -2.91 -19.03 -30.41
CA ASP A 4 -1.73 -19.67 -29.79
C ASP A 4 -0.64 -18.66 -29.40
N LEU A 5 -0.38 -17.69 -30.28
CA LEU A 5 0.60 -16.62 -30.06
C LEU A 5 0.22 -15.74 -28.86
N SER A 6 -1.08 -15.51 -28.64
CA SER A 6 -1.56 -14.69 -27.53
C SER A 6 -1.39 -15.37 -26.17
N SER A 7 -1.52 -16.71 -26.12
CA SER A 7 -1.29 -17.49 -24.90
C SER A 7 0.18 -17.61 -24.56
N GLU A 8 1.07 -17.76 -25.54
CA GLU A 8 2.51 -17.83 -25.32
C GLU A 8 3.08 -16.51 -24.79
N LEU A 9 2.73 -15.39 -25.43
CA LEU A 9 3.15 -14.06 -25.00
C LEU A 9 2.59 -13.69 -23.61
N TRP A 10 1.37 -14.14 -23.30
CA TRP A 10 0.82 -13.99 -21.96
C TRP A 10 1.59 -14.81 -20.91
N ASN A 11 1.96 -16.06 -21.26
CA ASN A 11 2.80 -16.88 -20.39
C ASN A 11 4.16 -16.23 -20.14
N GLU A 12 4.76 -15.59 -21.15
CA GLU A 12 5.99 -14.79 -20.96
C GLU A 12 5.77 -13.58 -20.06
N GLY A 13 4.64 -12.87 -20.21
CA GLY A 13 4.21 -11.82 -19.27
C GLY A 13 4.12 -12.29 -17.83
N LEU A 14 3.58 -13.49 -17.61
CA LEU A 14 3.51 -14.09 -16.27
C LEU A 14 4.90 -14.48 -15.74
N LYS A 15 5.85 -14.87 -16.59
CA LYS A 15 7.23 -15.14 -16.17
C LYS A 15 7.92 -13.88 -15.63
N LEU A 16 7.69 -12.70 -16.23
CA LEU A 16 8.27 -11.43 -15.73
C LEU A 16 7.83 -11.10 -14.31
N VAL A 17 6.58 -11.42 -13.96
CA VAL A 17 6.02 -11.16 -12.62
C VAL A 17 6.16 -12.35 -11.65
N SER A 18 6.86 -13.41 -12.06
CA SER A 18 7.09 -14.62 -11.25
C SER A 18 8.32 -14.54 -10.33
N PHE A 19 9.00 -13.37 -10.31
CA PHE A 19 10.16 -13.07 -9.48
C PHE A 19 9.80 -12.09 -8.36
N CYS A 20 10.15 -12.42 -7.13
CA CYS A 20 10.04 -11.50 -6.01
C CYS A 20 11.34 -10.67 -5.86
N PRO A 21 11.31 -9.33 -5.98
CA PRO A 21 12.50 -8.49 -5.83
C PRO A 21 12.97 -8.32 -4.38
N VAL A 22 12.19 -8.80 -3.40
CA VAL A 22 12.51 -8.65 -1.97
C VAL A 22 13.29 -9.85 -1.43
N CYS A 23 12.86 -11.07 -1.77
CA CYS A 23 13.48 -12.30 -1.27
C CYS A 23 14.03 -13.20 -2.39
N GLU A 24 14.11 -12.64 -3.60
CA GLU A 24 14.67 -13.22 -4.82
C GLU A 24 14.08 -14.56 -5.24
N THR A 25 12.95 -14.93 -4.65
CA THR A 25 12.33 -16.22 -4.93
C THR A 25 11.61 -16.15 -6.27
N ARG A 26 11.88 -17.14 -7.11
CA ARG A 26 11.30 -17.32 -8.46
C ARG A 26 10.35 -18.50 -8.43
N TYR A 27 9.27 -18.42 -9.21
CA TYR A 27 8.30 -19.49 -9.47
C TYR A 27 7.71 -20.17 -8.22
N ASN A 28 6.37 -20.25 -8.15
CA ASN A 28 5.67 -21.00 -7.11
C ASN A 28 6.18 -20.73 -5.67
N PRO A 29 6.24 -19.45 -5.28
CA PRO A 29 5.29 -19.00 -4.27
C PRO A 29 4.55 -17.70 -4.65
N MET A 30 4.62 -17.24 -5.90
CA MET A 30 3.93 -16.02 -6.32
C MET A 30 2.46 -16.31 -6.68
N GLU A 31 1.52 -15.68 -5.99
CA GLU A 31 0.10 -15.68 -6.33
C GLU A 31 -0.23 -14.43 -7.14
N ALA A 32 -0.63 -14.58 -8.40
CA ALA A 32 -1.05 -13.45 -9.23
C ALA A 32 -2.58 -13.43 -9.38
N ARG A 33 -3.20 -12.26 -9.17
CA ARG A 33 -4.63 -12.00 -9.35
C ARG A 33 -4.82 -10.84 -10.33
N LEU A 34 -5.65 -11.03 -11.34
CA LEU A 34 -6.00 -9.97 -12.30
C LEU A 34 -6.89 -8.91 -11.64
N LEU A 35 -6.47 -7.65 -11.74
CA LEU A 35 -7.21 -6.46 -11.27
C LEU A 35 -7.96 -5.76 -12.41
N GLY A 36 -7.51 -5.97 -13.65
CA GLY A 36 -8.13 -5.42 -14.84
C GLY A 36 -7.28 -5.62 -16.09
N LYS A 37 -7.89 -5.40 -17.24
CA LYS A 37 -7.25 -5.42 -18.56
C LYS A 37 -7.75 -4.25 -19.38
N GLN A 38 -6.86 -3.60 -20.12
CA GLN A 38 -7.19 -2.57 -21.08
C GLN A 38 -6.32 -2.74 -22.32
N GLY A 39 -6.93 -3.19 -23.42
CA GLY A 39 -6.19 -3.55 -24.64
C GLY A 39 -5.15 -4.65 -24.37
N GLU A 40 -3.89 -4.33 -24.66
CA GLU A 40 -2.71 -5.17 -24.48
C GLU A 40 -2.12 -5.12 -23.06
N THR A 41 -2.68 -4.28 -22.20
CA THR A 41 -2.19 -4.03 -20.85
C THR A 41 -3.00 -4.83 -19.82
N HIS A 42 -2.29 -5.55 -18.96
CA HIS A 42 -2.85 -6.34 -17.87
C HIS A 42 -2.37 -5.78 -16.53
N PHE A 43 -3.28 -5.54 -15.61
CA PHE A 43 -2.97 -5.05 -14.27
C PHE A 43 -3.18 -6.18 -13.26
N LEU A 44 -2.13 -6.50 -12.50
CA LEU A 44 -2.04 -7.66 -11.64
C LEU A 44 -1.68 -7.23 -10.22
N HIS A 45 -2.29 -7.87 -9.23
CA HIS A 45 -1.77 -7.93 -7.86
C HIS A 45 -1.01 -9.25 -7.71
N VAL A 46 0.23 -9.19 -7.27
CA VAL A 46 1.08 -10.36 -7.11
C VAL A 46 1.60 -10.43 -5.68
N ARG A 47 1.31 -11.52 -4.97
CA ARG A 47 1.75 -11.73 -3.58
C ARG A 47 2.77 -12.85 -3.51
N CYS A 48 3.89 -12.59 -2.84
CA CYS A 48 4.87 -13.64 -2.55
C CYS A 48 4.45 -14.40 -1.28
N ARG A 49 4.14 -15.70 -1.38
CA ARG A 49 3.84 -16.52 -0.18
C ARG A 49 5.03 -16.72 0.75
N LYS A 50 6.27 -16.50 0.28
CA LYS A 50 7.48 -16.66 1.12
C LYS A 50 7.71 -15.46 2.04
N CYS A 51 7.78 -14.25 1.50
CA CYS A 51 8.07 -13.03 2.28
C CYS A 51 6.85 -12.13 2.49
N GLN A 52 5.68 -12.52 1.97
CA GLN A 52 4.39 -11.84 2.16
C GLN A 52 4.31 -10.41 1.59
N HIS A 53 5.33 -9.95 0.86
CA HIS A 53 5.28 -8.68 0.13
C HIS A 53 4.40 -8.80 -1.11
N SER A 54 3.76 -7.69 -1.46
CA SER A 54 2.88 -7.57 -2.62
C SER A 54 3.50 -6.67 -3.69
N ILE A 55 3.20 -6.94 -4.94
CA ILE A 55 3.60 -6.15 -6.10
C ILE A 55 2.34 -5.84 -6.90
N LEU A 56 2.16 -4.58 -7.26
CA LEU A 56 1.25 -4.19 -8.32
C LEU A 56 2.01 -4.17 -9.63
N ALA A 57 1.64 -5.03 -10.58
CA ALA A 57 2.33 -5.18 -11.84
C ALA A 57 1.43 -4.77 -13.00
N LEU A 58 1.95 -3.91 -13.86
CA LEU A 58 1.39 -3.60 -15.15
C LEU A 58 2.19 -4.35 -16.22
N VAL A 59 1.56 -5.27 -16.94
CA VAL A 59 2.20 -6.09 -17.97
C VAL A 59 1.62 -5.72 -19.33
N LEU A 60 2.46 -5.18 -20.20
CA LEU A 60 2.13 -4.88 -21.59
C LEU A 60 2.59 -6.03 -22.48
N VAL A 61 1.66 -6.58 -23.25
CA VAL A 61 1.91 -7.71 -24.15
C VAL A 61 1.49 -7.32 -25.55
N ASN A 62 2.45 -7.06 -26.44
CA ASN A 62 2.19 -6.67 -27.82
C ASN A 62 3.03 -7.48 -28.81
N GLN A 63 2.91 -7.19 -30.11
CA GLN A 63 3.66 -7.93 -31.14
C GLN A 63 5.17 -7.67 -31.13
N VAL A 64 5.62 -6.57 -30.52
CA VAL A 64 7.04 -6.23 -30.39
C VAL A 64 7.68 -6.99 -29.22
N GLY A 65 6.87 -7.34 -28.21
CA GLY A 65 7.28 -8.18 -27.10
C GLY A 65 6.49 -7.92 -25.83
N VAL A 66 7.10 -8.30 -24.71
CA VAL A 66 6.51 -8.22 -23.37
C VAL A 66 7.33 -7.25 -22.52
N SER A 67 6.67 -6.32 -21.86
CA SER A 67 7.29 -5.46 -20.85
C SER A 67 6.44 -5.38 -19.59
N SER A 68 7.06 -5.06 -18.45
CA SER A 68 6.36 -4.93 -17.18
C SER A 68 6.92 -3.82 -16.31
N VAL A 69 6.03 -3.08 -15.65
CA VAL A 69 6.37 -2.15 -14.56
C VAL A 69 5.75 -2.68 -13.28
N GLY A 70 6.54 -2.78 -12.22
CA GLY A 70 6.11 -3.24 -10.91
C GLY A 70 6.27 -2.18 -9.84
N LEU A 71 5.30 -2.08 -8.94
CA LEU A 71 5.36 -1.27 -7.72
C LEU A 71 5.30 -2.20 -6.51
N LEU A 72 6.34 -2.17 -5.68
CA LEU A 72 6.33 -2.87 -4.39
C LEU A 72 5.36 -2.17 -3.43
N THR A 73 4.51 -2.94 -2.77
CA THR A 73 3.46 -2.41 -1.91
C THR A 73 3.13 -3.37 -0.77
N ASP A 74 2.57 -2.82 0.31
CA ASP A 74 1.98 -3.54 1.43
C ASP A 74 0.48 -3.82 1.23
N LEU A 75 -0.14 -3.25 0.18
CA LEU A 75 -1.57 -3.41 -0.07
C LEU A 75 -1.94 -4.88 -0.31
N SER A 76 -2.97 -5.35 0.41
CA SER A 76 -3.67 -6.60 0.08
C SER A 76 -4.47 -6.44 -1.21
N TYR A 77 -4.91 -7.54 -1.80
CA TYR A 77 -5.77 -7.48 -2.99
C TYR A 77 -7.04 -6.68 -2.69
N GLU A 78 -7.63 -6.91 -1.53
CA GLU A 78 -8.84 -6.26 -1.06
C GLU A 78 -8.63 -4.76 -0.86
N ASP A 79 -7.45 -4.34 -0.38
CA ASP A 79 -7.09 -2.93 -0.29
C ASP A 79 -7.01 -2.28 -1.67
N VAL A 80 -6.42 -2.95 -2.65
CA VAL A 80 -6.31 -2.44 -4.03
C VAL A 80 -7.68 -2.26 -4.65
N ILE A 81 -8.59 -3.23 -4.47
CA ILE A 81 -9.97 -3.12 -4.96
C ILE A 81 -10.68 -1.92 -4.32
N ARG A 82 -10.51 -1.71 -3.01
CA ARG A 82 -11.08 -0.57 -2.29
C ARG A 82 -10.52 0.77 -2.78
N VAL A 83 -9.20 0.87 -2.90
CA VAL A 83 -8.51 2.12 -3.31
C VAL A 83 -8.79 2.45 -4.78
N LYS A 84 -8.89 1.44 -5.66
CA LYS A 84 -9.17 1.63 -7.10
C LYS A 84 -10.47 2.40 -7.37
N VAL A 85 -11.46 2.25 -6.50
CA VAL A 85 -12.77 2.92 -6.62
C VAL A 85 -12.94 4.11 -5.66
N ALA A 86 -11.94 4.39 -4.84
CA ALA A 86 -11.97 5.50 -3.91
C ALA A 86 -11.89 6.84 -4.65
N ARG A 87 -12.46 7.89 -4.04
CA ARG A 87 -12.29 9.26 -4.54
C ARG A 87 -10.80 9.63 -4.55
N ARG A 88 -10.41 10.46 -5.51
CA ARG A 88 -9.06 11.04 -5.52
C ARG A 88 -8.85 11.84 -4.23
N ILE A 89 -7.64 11.71 -3.67
CA ILE A 89 -7.21 12.50 -2.52
C ILE A 89 -6.97 13.94 -3.01
N SER A 90 -7.63 14.91 -2.39
CA SER A 90 -7.45 16.33 -2.65
C SER A 90 -6.37 16.93 -1.73
N VAL A 91 -5.99 18.19 -1.99
CA VAL A 91 -5.12 18.94 -1.09
C VAL A 91 -5.80 19.17 0.27
N ASP A 92 -7.10 19.45 0.27
CA ASP A 92 -7.87 19.66 1.50
C ASP A 92 -7.87 18.40 2.37
N ASP A 93 -8.00 17.20 1.78
CA ASP A 93 -7.90 15.94 2.53
C ASP A 93 -6.57 15.79 3.28
N VAL A 94 -5.47 16.26 2.67
CA VAL A 94 -4.14 16.22 3.27
C VAL A 94 -4.02 17.22 4.42
N ILE A 95 -4.55 18.44 4.24
CA ILE A 95 -4.57 19.48 5.28
C ILE A 95 -5.42 19.02 6.46
N ASP A 96 -6.60 18.45 6.21
CA ASP A 96 -7.52 17.97 7.23
C ASP A 96 -6.87 16.85 8.07
N VAL A 97 -6.22 15.88 7.42
CA VAL A 97 -5.50 14.81 8.12
C VAL A 97 -4.30 15.35 8.91
N HIS A 98 -3.57 16.32 8.38
CA HIS A 98 -2.47 16.96 9.12
C HIS A 98 -2.98 17.64 10.40
N GLN A 99 -4.02 18.46 10.31
CA GLN A 99 -4.64 19.11 11.46
C GLN A 99 -5.19 18.08 12.48
N MET A 100 -5.76 16.98 11.98
CA MET A 100 -6.20 15.86 12.82
C MET A 100 -5.03 15.23 13.59
N PHE A 101 -3.85 15.11 12.98
CA PHE A 101 -2.65 14.55 13.63
C PHE A 101 -1.94 15.50 14.60
N GLU A 102 -2.00 16.82 14.36
CA GLU A 102 -1.47 17.82 15.30
C GLU A 102 -2.26 17.85 16.62
N THR A 103 -3.54 17.50 16.56
CA THR A 103 -4.41 17.39 17.73
C THR A 103 -4.49 15.94 18.24
N VAL A 104 -4.93 15.70 19.48
CA VAL A 104 -5.20 14.33 19.99
C VAL A 104 -6.50 13.73 19.42
N HIS A 105 -7.10 14.33 18.38
CA HIS A 105 -8.36 13.86 17.80
C HIS A 105 -8.21 12.54 17.06
N TRP A 106 -7.05 12.25 16.45
CA TRP A 106 -6.82 10.98 15.76
C TRP A 106 -6.91 9.76 16.70
N GLU A 107 -6.63 9.91 17.99
CA GLU A 107 -6.81 8.83 18.99
C GLU A 107 -8.27 8.41 19.12
N ARG A 108 -9.23 9.32 18.87
CA ARG A 108 -10.67 9.02 18.90
C ARG A 108 -11.18 8.49 17.57
N GLU A 109 -10.70 9.03 16.46
CA GLU A 109 -11.22 8.68 15.12
C GLU A 109 -10.59 7.41 14.53
N LEU A 110 -9.28 7.23 14.71
CA LEU A 110 -8.54 6.05 14.21
C LEU A 110 -8.33 4.98 15.30
N GLY A 111 -8.73 5.27 16.53
CA GLY A 111 -8.45 4.47 17.72
C GLY A 111 -9.14 3.11 17.75
N ARG A 112 -8.43 2.07 17.29
CA ARG A 112 -8.46 0.73 17.91
C ARG A 112 -7.61 0.64 19.20
N ALA A 113 -7.16 1.77 19.77
CA ALA A 113 -6.29 1.79 20.95
C ALA A 113 -7.11 1.75 22.25
N SER A 114 -6.71 0.88 23.20
CA SER A 114 -7.37 0.79 24.50
C SER A 114 -7.24 2.10 25.29
N GLN A 115 -8.31 2.46 25.99
CA GLN A 115 -8.43 3.71 26.76
C GLN A 115 -7.27 3.94 27.76
N ASP A 116 -6.56 2.88 28.15
CA ASP A 116 -5.45 2.91 29.10
C ASP A 116 -4.20 3.64 28.55
N GLN A 117 -3.90 3.47 27.26
CA GLN A 117 -2.74 4.13 26.64
C GLN A 117 -2.94 5.63 26.48
N VAL A 118 -4.17 6.03 26.11
CA VAL A 118 -4.58 7.44 25.99
C VAL A 118 -4.46 8.16 27.34
N HIS A 119 -4.85 7.48 28.43
CA HIS A 119 -4.73 8.04 29.78
C HIS A 119 -3.25 8.30 30.17
N HIS A 120 -2.34 7.39 29.84
CA HIS A 120 -0.93 7.54 30.15
C HIS A 120 -0.25 8.68 29.36
N VAL A 121 -0.57 8.82 28.07
CA VAL A 121 -0.03 9.89 27.20
C VAL A 121 -0.55 11.27 27.63
N ARG A 122 -1.84 11.38 27.98
CA ARG A 122 -2.39 12.64 28.52
C ARG A 122 -1.73 13.06 29.82
N GLN A 123 -1.46 12.10 30.70
CA GLN A 123 -0.77 12.39 31.97
C GLN A 123 0.69 12.81 31.76
N SER A 124 1.41 12.23 30.81
CA SER A 124 2.80 12.62 30.53
C SER A 124 2.89 14.03 29.94
N ARG A 125 2.01 14.38 28.99
CA ARG A 125 1.93 15.73 28.40
C ARG A 125 1.56 16.80 29.42
N ALA A 126 0.53 16.56 30.24
CA ALA A 126 0.13 17.50 31.30
C ALA A 126 1.24 17.72 32.35
N ARG A 127 2.09 16.72 32.61
CA ARG A 127 3.26 16.86 33.48
C ARG A 127 4.37 17.68 32.82
N GLN A 128 4.56 17.56 31.51
CA GLN A 128 5.52 18.33 30.73
C GLN A 128 5.14 19.81 30.67
N GLU A 129 3.88 20.12 30.35
CA GLU A 129 3.36 21.49 30.31
C GLU A 129 3.47 22.19 31.66
N LYS A 130 3.14 21.49 32.76
CA LYS A 130 3.31 22.02 34.12
C LYS A 130 4.78 22.26 34.48
N LYS A 131 5.70 21.40 34.04
CA LYS A 131 7.15 21.60 34.23
C LYS A 131 7.63 22.81 33.45
N GLU A 132 7.19 22.98 32.21
CA GLU A 132 7.55 24.13 31.37
C GLU A 132 7.00 25.43 31.93
N GLN A 133 5.74 25.47 32.38
CA GLN A 133 5.16 26.65 33.06
C GLN A 133 5.92 27.01 34.33
N LYS A 134 6.28 26.02 35.15
CA LYS A 134 7.03 26.26 36.39
C LYS A 134 8.43 26.79 36.09
N ASN A 135 9.12 26.25 35.09
CA ASN A 135 10.43 26.72 34.66
C ASN A 135 10.37 28.15 34.09
N ARG A 136 9.28 28.51 33.42
CA ARG A 136 9.05 29.86 32.87
C ARG A 136 8.70 30.90 33.93
N ALA A 137 8.06 30.48 35.03
CA ALA A 137 7.73 31.36 36.17
C ALA A 137 8.91 31.55 37.17
N THR A 138 9.98 30.76 37.03
CA THR A 138 11.19 30.84 37.88
C THR A 138 12.35 31.56 37.16
N ARG A 139 12.10 32.10 35.96
CA ARG A 139 13.01 32.94 35.16
C ARG A 139 12.49 34.36 35.15
#